data_AF-A0A4Y3KFC2-F1
#
_entry.id   AF-A0A4Y3KFC2-F1
#
_cell.length_a   1.000
_cell.length_b   1.000
_cell.length_c   1.000
_cell.angle_alpha   90.00
_cell.angle_beta   90.00
_cell.angle_gamma   90.00
#
_symmetry.space_group_name_H-M   'P 1'
#
loop_
_entity.id
_entity.type
_entity.pdbx_description
1 polymer ?
#
loop_
_entity_poly.entity_id
_entity_poly.type
_entity_poly.pdbx_seq_one_letter_code
_entity_poly.pdbx_strand_id
1 'polypeptide(L)'
;MRHPARRTLGILAVCLVALTLGTSTASAKTVDVVAPGDDSLHARAFAGAQREQAWRAASVSEAERLDEYKRAARCDDDTDVEEPGIDQRCYVPPGIEITGPTCEDGPAIAPLWFRFRVSPQAAWSDWEMLVGWSCPEHLLPPVSIEDLRVLHIAPPDVAVQPADELLVNKPAILHTLADAQAFDTEIAGFDVEIVAEPFAWDWGVRRR
;
A
#
# COMPACT_ATOMS: atom_id res chain seq x y z
N MET A 1 20.87 37.75 64.40
CA MET A 1 21.38 36.62 65.20
C MET A 1 22.21 35.72 64.29
N ARG A 2 23.48 35.51 64.66
CA ARG A 2 24.44 34.42 64.39
C ARG A 2 24.31 33.54 63.11
N HIS A 3 25.35 33.65 62.27
CA HIS A 3 26.03 32.68 61.37
C HIS A 3 26.11 31.20 61.85
N PRO A 4 26.67 30.22 61.06
CA PRO A 4 26.85 30.08 59.59
C PRO A 4 26.75 28.61 59.02
N ALA A 5 26.90 28.50 57.69
CA ALA A 5 27.66 27.51 56.90
C ALA A 5 27.28 26.00 56.89
N ARG A 6 27.15 25.46 55.66
CA ARG A 6 27.97 24.32 55.23
C ARG A 6 28.19 24.32 53.72
N ARG A 7 29.47 24.29 53.36
CA ARG A 7 30.03 24.07 52.02
C ARG A 7 29.95 22.58 51.71
N THR A 8 29.72 22.23 50.44
CA THR A 8 30.17 20.95 49.89
C THR A 8 30.69 21.16 48.48
N LEU A 9 32.00 20.92 48.35
CA LEU A 9 32.75 20.76 47.10
C LEU A 9 32.17 19.57 46.31
N GLY A 10 31.90 19.76 45.03
CA GLY A 10 31.60 18.70 44.07
C GLY A 10 32.62 18.75 42.93
N ILE A 11 33.44 17.72 42.85
CA ILE A 11 34.64 17.53 42.03
C ILE A 11 34.31 17.57 40.52
N LEU A 12 35.10 18.35 39.76
CA LEU A 12 35.21 18.27 38.30
C LEU A 12 35.86 16.93 37.92
N ALA A 13 35.16 16.10 37.16
CA ALA A 13 35.76 14.97 36.45
C ALA A 13 35.72 15.26 34.95
N VAL A 14 36.87 15.63 34.39
CA VAL A 14 37.10 15.76 32.95
C VAL A 14 37.26 14.34 32.38
N CYS A 15 36.24 13.84 31.70
CA CYS A 15 36.36 12.63 30.86
C CYS A 15 36.73 13.05 29.44
N LEU A 16 37.99 12.81 29.08
CA LEU A 16 38.52 12.89 27.73
C LEU A 16 37.99 11.66 26.96
N VAL A 17 36.96 11.82 26.14
CA VAL A 17 36.51 10.76 25.21
C VAL A 17 37.18 10.99 23.87
N ALA A 18 38.05 10.05 23.48
CA ALA A 18 38.70 10.03 22.19
C ALA A 18 37.64 9.84 21.08
N LEU A 19 37.51 10.83 20.18
CA LEU A 19 36.74 10.69 18.95
C LEU A 19 37.46 9.72 18.01
N THR A 20 36.96 8.49 17.92
CA THR A 20 37.21 7.63 16.76
C THR A 20 36.16 7.99 15.71
N LEU A 21 36.60 8.54 14.57
CA LEU A 21 35.74 8.73 13.40
C LEU A 21 35.47 7.35 12.78
N GLY A 22 34.42 6.70 13.27
CA GLY A 22 33.81 5.57 12.58
C GLY A 22 32.90 6.12 11.48
N THR A 23 33.35 6.03 10.23
CA THR A 23 32.48 6.14 9.06
C THR A 23 31.51 4.95 9.07
N SER A 24 30.42 5.08 9.81
CA SER A 24 29.29 4.18 9.68
C SER A 24 28.56 4.59 8.42
N THR A 25 28.75 3.82 7.35
CA THR A 25 27.82 3.79 6.23
C THR A 25 26.46 3.41 6.79
N ALA A 26 25.59 4.41 6.98
CA ALA A 26 24.19 4.17 7.26
C ALA A 26 23.63 3.42 6.06
N SER A 27 23.52 2.10 6.20
CA SER A 27 22.71 1.28 5.30
C SER A 27 21.29 1.84 5.39
N ALA A 28 20.78 2.33 4.27
CA ALA A 28 19.38 2.75 4.16
C ALA A 28 18.53 1.53 4.54
N LYS A 29 18.03 1.52 5.78
CA LYS A 29 17.00 0.56 6.16
C LYS A 29 15.77 0.96 5.37
N THR A 30 15.34 0.08 4.47
CA THR A 30 14.00 0.14 3.90
C THR A 30 13.02 0.19 5.06
N VAL A 31 12.32 1.30 5.19
CA VAL A 31 11.21 1.44 6.12
C VAL A 31 9.99 1.05 5.30
N ASP A 32 9.55 -0.20 5.45
CA ASP A 32 8.25 -0.61 4.92
C ASP A 32 7.18 0.03 5.79
N VAL A 33 6.68 1.18 5.32
CA VAL A 33 5.51 1.83 5.91
C VAL A 33 4.28 1.15 5.33
N VAL A 34 3.81 0.09 5.98
CA VAL A 34 2.46 -0.43 5.74
C VAL A 34 1.48 0.56 6.34
N ALA A 35 0.89 1.42 5.50
CA ALA A 35 -0.07 2.40 5.94
C ALA A 35 -1.39 1.71 6.33
N PRO A 36 -1.89 1.87 7.57
CA PRO A 36 -3.24 1.44 7.90
C PRO A 36 -4.22 2.30 7.10
N GLY A 37 -4.82 1.72 6.06
CA GLY A 37 -5.59 2.47 5.06
C GLY A 37 -5.51 1.89 3.64
N ASP A 38 -4.79 0.78 3.46
CA ASP A 38 -4.55 0.16 2.17
C ASP A 38 -5.83 -0.09 1.38
N ASP A 39 -6.88 -0.64 1.99
CA ASP A 39 -8.19 -0.84 1.34
C ASP A 39 -8.80 0.46 0.79
N SER A 40 -8.60 1.58 1.50
CA SER A 40 -9.14 2.87 1.08
C SER A 40 -8.32 3.51 -0.04
N LEU A 41 -7.00 3.29 -0.05
CA LEU A 41 -6.12 3.71 -1.14
C LEU A 41 -6.40 2.88 -2.38
N HIS A 42 -6.49 1.54 -2.24
CA HIS A 42 -6.90 0.60 -3.29
C HIS A 42 -8.24 1.02 -3.91
N ALA A 43 -9.29 1.16 -3.09
CA ALA A 43 -10.61 1.54 -3.60
C ALA A 43 -10.59 2.89 -4.34
N ARG A 44 -9.82 3.87 -3.85
CA ARG A 44 -9.66 5.18 -4.51
C ARG A 44 -8.84 5.10 -5.79
N ALA A 45 -7.75 4.31 -5.81
CA ALA A 45 -6.89 4.12 -6.97
C ALA A 45 -7.65 3.43 -8.09
N PHE A 46 -8.35 2.32 -7.78
CA PHE A 46 -9.25 1.64 -8.71
C PHE A 46 -10.32 2.59 -9.26
N ALA A 47 -11.09 3.25 -8.40
CA ALA A 47 -12.15 4.15 -8.84
C ALA A 47 -11.62 5.34 -9.66
N GLY A 48 -10.46 5.88 -9.30
CA GLY A 48 -9.78 6.94 -10.04
C GLY A 48 -9.34 6.49 -11.43
N ALA A 49 -8.71 5.31 -11.53
CA ALA A 49 -8.27 4.73 -12.79
C ALA A 49 -9.45 4.47 -13.74
N GLN A 50 -10.55 3.91 -13.23
CA GLN A 50 -11.75 3.67 -14.03
C GLN A 50 -12.35 4.97 -14.59
N ARG A 51 -12.37 6.05 -13.79
CA ARG A 51 -12.84 7.37 -14.25
C ARG A 51 -11.93 7.97 -15.32
N GLU A 52 -10.62 7.91 -15.12
CA GLU A 52 -9.64 8.38 -16.10
C GLU A 52 -9.76 7.60 -17.41
N GLN A 53 -9.88 6.27 -17.35
CA GLN A 53 -10.02 5.43 -18.53
C GLN A 53 -11.32 5.73 -19.29
N ALA A 54 -12.44 5.88 -18.57
CA ALA A 54 -13.71 6.26 -19.18
C ALA A 54 -13.64 7.64 -19.84
N TRP A 55 -12.99 8.61 -19.19
CA TRP A 55 -12.76 9.95 -19.75
C TRP A 55 -11.90 9.90 -21.03
N ARG A 56 -10.80 9.13 -21.03
CA ARG A 56 -9.96 8.92 -22.21
C ARG A 56 -10.76 8.27 -23.35
N ALA A 57 -11.56 7.25 -23.03
CA ALA A 57 -12.37 6.53 -24.00
C ALA A 57 -13.47 7.41 -24.62
N ALA A 58 -14.07 8.32 -23.84
CA ALA A 58 -15.10 9.25 -24.31
C ALA A 58 -14.61 10.18 -25.45
N SER A 59 -13.30 10.38 -25.58
CA SER A 59 -12.68 11.06 -26.73
C SER A 59 -13.26 12.44 -27.05
N VAL A 60 -13.73 13.17 -26.02
CA VAL A 60 -14.28 14.53 -26.17
C VAL A 60 -13.18 15.47 -26.65
N SER A 61 -13.51 16.34 -27.60
CA SER A 61 -12.57 17.34 -28.12
C SER A 61 -12.11 18.29 -27.00
N GLU A 62 -10.85 18.72 -27.02
CA GLU A 62 -10.29 19.57 -25.96
C GLU A 62 -11.11 20.85 -25.74
N ALA A 63 -11.60 21.45 -26.84
CA ALA A 63 -12.43 22.64 -26.79
C ALA A 63 -13.75 22.43 -26.03
N GLU A 64 -14.31 21.21 -26.03
CA GLU A 64 -15.62 20.90 -25.47
C GLU A 64 -15.59 20.20 -24.10
N ARG A 65 -14.42 19.71 -23.66
CA ARG A 65 -14.27 19.01 -22.37
C ARG A 65 -14.76 19.84 -21.20
N LEU A 66 -15.46 19.23 -20.25
CA LEU A 66 -15.87 19.90 -19.00
C LEU A 66 -15.09 19.39 -17.79
N ASP A 67 -14.36 18.31 -17.97
CA ASP A 67 -13.55 17.62 -17.00
C ASP A 67 -12.21 17.24 -17.63
N GLU A 68 -11.18 17.20 -16.80
CA GLU A 68 -9.84 16.85 -17.23
C GLU A 68 -9.13 16.04 -16.16
N TYR A 69 -8.45 14.99 -16.61
CA TYR A 69 -7.63 14.12 -15.77
C TYR A 69 -6.18 14.18 -16.22
N LYS A 70 -5.25 14.23 -15.25
CA LYS A 70 -3.81 14.26 -15.52
C LYS A 70 -3.06 13.42 -14.51
N ARG A 71 -2.09 12.63 -14.99
CA ARG A 71 -1.13 11.91 -14.13
C ARG A 71 0.15 12.70 -14.02
N ALA A 72 0.54 13.09 -12.81
CA ALA A 72 1.82 13.73 -12.60
C ALA A 72 2.35 13.51 -11.18
N ALA A 73 3.65 13.26 -11.10
CA ALA A 73 4.41 13.15 -9.85
C ALA A 73 4.45 14.46 -9.05
N ARG A 74 4.26 15.60 -9.72
CA ARG A 74 4.49 16.93 -9.17
C ARG A 74 3.30 17.84 -9.32
N CYS A 75 3.15 18.68 -8.30
CA CYS A 75 2.59 20.00 -8.44
C CYS A 75 3.72 20.94 -8.94
N ASP A 76 3.40 21.93 -9.74
CA ASP A 76 4.32 22.77 -10.48
C ASP A 76 5.30 23.52 -9.56
N ASP A 77 6.61 23.40 -9.84
CA ASP A 77 7.66 24.23 -9.25
C ASP A 77 8.28 25.21 -10.25
N ASP A 78 7.86 25.18 -11.51
CA ASP A 78 8.38 25.97 -12.61
C ASP A 78 7.30 26.89 -13.17
N THR A 79 7.31 28.14 -12.72
CA THR A 79 6.31 29.15 -13.11
C THR A 79 6.36 29.58 -14.58
N ASP A 80 7.32 29.06 -15.37
CA ASP A 80 7.61 29.54 -16.72
C ASP A 80 7.00 28.65 -17.83
N VAL A 81 6.21 27.62 -17.49
CA VAL A 81 5.48 26.78 -18.46
C VAL A 81 4.03 27.27 -18.61
N GLU A 82 3.67 27.82 -19.78
CA GLU A 82 2.32 28.35 -20.08
C GLU A 82 1.23 27.26 -20.23
N GLU A 83 1.61 25.98 -20.39
CA GLU A 83 0.65 24.87 -20.26
C GLU A 83 0.41 24.58 -18.78
N PRO A 84 -0.85 24.46 -18.29
CA PRO A 84 -1.08 24.20 -16.88
C PRO A 84 -0.46 22.87 -16.44
N GLY A 85 0.67 22.96 -15.74
CA GLY A 85 1.05 22.02 -14.71
C GLY A 85 -0.06 21.93 -13.66
N ILE A 86 0.06 20.97 -12.75
CA ILE A 86 -0.78 20.97 -11.56
C ILE A 86 -0.33 22.16 -10.71
N ASP A 87 -1.06 23.26 -10.78
CA ASP A 87 -0.77 24.58 -10.20
C ASP A 87 -0.84 24.66 -8.66
N GLN A 88 -1.02 23.52 -8.01
CA GLN A 88 -1.04 23.42 -6.56
C GLN A 88 0.36 23.68 -5.96
N ARG A 89 0.45 24.53 -4.94
CA ARG A 89 1.70 24.72 -4.20
C ARG A 89 1.90 23.57 -3.22
N CYS A 90 2.77 22.64 -3.56
CA CYS A 90 3.16 21.54 -2.70
C CYS A 90 4.55 21.83 -2.12
N TYR A 91 4.65 21.98 -0.79
CA TYR A 91 5.96 22.16 -0.14
C TYR A 91 6.72 20.84 -0.18
N VAL A 92 7.76 20.78 -1.02
CA VAL A 92 8.76 19.71 -1.00
C VAL A 92 9.99 20.25 -0.27
N PRO A 93 10.35 19.70 0.90
CA PRO A 93 11.58 20.12 1.59
C PRO A 93 12.79 19.92 0.67
N PRO A 94 13.79 20.83 0.69
CA PRO A 94 14.98 20.70 -0.13
C PRO A 94 15.72 19.39 0.19
N GLY A 95 16.16 18.68 -0.87
CA GLY A 95 16.84 17.39 -0.75
C GLY A 95 15.92 16.17 -0.61
N ILE A 96 14.59 16.36 -0.68
CA ILE A 96 13.61 15.27 -0.75
C ILE A 96 13.12 15.13 -2.18
N GLU A 97 13.32 13.96 -2.76
CA GLU A 97 12.70 13.58 -4.02
C GLU A 97 11.40 12.83 -3.72
N ILE A 98 10.26 13.34 -4.21
CA ILE A 98 8.99 12.61 -4.14
C ILE A 98 9.01 11.58 -5.25
N THR A 99 9.51 10.39 -4.93
CA THR A 99 9.45 9.21 -5.79
C THR A 99 8.22 8.39 -5.47
N GLY A 100 7.71 7.65 -6.46
CA GLY A 100 6.65 6.68 -6.22
C GLY A 100 7.14 5.51 -5.35
N PRO A 101 6.22 4.76 -4.71
CA PRO A 101 6.56 3.56 -3.96
C PRO A 101 7.22 2.49 -4.85
N THR A 102 7.90 1.52 -4.24
CA THR A 102 8.21 0.28 -4.93
C THR A 102 6.93 -0.56 -5.00
N CYS A 103 6.59 -1.06 -6.18
CA CYS A 103 5.40 -1.88 -6.41
C CYS A 103 5.79 -3.30 -6.82
N GLU A 104 4.88 -4.25 -6.58
CA GLU A 104 5.09 -5.66 -6.92
C GLU A 104 4.88 -5.88 -8.43
N ASP A 105 3.83 -5.28 -8.99
CA ASP A 105 3.38 -5.55 -10.36
C ASP A 105 3.84 -4.51 -11.40
N GLY A 106 4.93 -3.78 -11.12
CA GLY A 106 5.57 -2.89 -12.09
C GLY A 106 5.99 -1.52 -11.54
N PRO A 107 6.11 -0.49 -12.39
CA PRO A 107 6.48 0.84 -11.92
C PRO A 107 5.32 1.51 -11.18
N ALA A 108 5.65 2.35 -10.20
CA ALA A 108 4.68 3.20 -9.53
C ALA A 108 3.89 4.07 -10.50
N ILE A 109 2.61 4.22 -10.20
CA ILE A 109 1.67 5.00 -10.98
C ILE A 109 1.54 6.38 -10.34
N ALA A 110 1.85 7.41 -11.14
CA ALA A 110 1.82 8.79 -10.71
C ALA A 110 0.42 9.22 -10.21
N PRO A 111 0.37 10.16 -9.24
CA PRO A 111 -0.87 10.73 -8.72
C PRO A 111 -1.83 11.17 -9.83
N LEU A 112 -3.11 10.91 -9.61
CA LEU A 112 -4.18 11.33 -10.52
C LEU A 112 -4.79 12.64 -10.03
N TRP A 113 -4.79 13.61 -10.92
CA TRP A 113 -5.32 14.95 -10.72
C TRP A 113 -6.56 15.16 -11.57
N PHE A 114 -7.47 15.97 -11.07
CA PHE A 114 -8.73 16.29 -11.69
C PHE A 114 -9.02 17.79 -11.61
N ARG A 115 -9.60 18.34 -12.66
CA ARG A 115 -10.22 19.66 -12.65
C ARG A 115 -11.48 19.66 -13.50
N PHE A 116 -12.34 20.64 -13.29
CA PHE A 116 -13.58 20.78 -14.04
C PHE A 116 -13.88 22.23 -14.41
N ARG A 117 -14.79 22.43 -15.37
CA ARG A 117 -15.40 23.71 -15.70
C ARG A 117 -16.88 23.51 -16.00
N VAL A 118 -17.69 24.53 -15.70
CA VAL A 118 -19.15 24.43 -15.82
C VAL A 118 -19.67 24.59 -17.25
N SER A 119 -18.84 25.10 -18.17
CA SER A 119 -19.15 25.21 -19.60
C SER A 119 -17.84 25.31 -20.41
N PRO A 120 -17.85 25.08 -21.74
CA PRO A 120 -16.65 25.16 -22.57
C PRO A 120 -15.96 26.53 -22.57
N GLN A 121 -16.68 27.60 -22.20
CA GLN A 121 -16.16 28.97 -22.14
C GLN A 121 -15.80 29.40 -20.70
N ALA A 122 -16.13 28.60 -19.69
CA ALA A 122 -15.79 28.91 -18.31
C ALA A 122 -14.30 28.65 -18.04
N ALA A 123 -13.75 29.39 -17.07
CA ALA A 123 -12.44 29.09 -16.51
C ALA A 123 -12.47 27.69 -15.86
N TRP A 124 -11.32 27.02 -15.90
CA TRP A 124 -11.10 25.78 -15.16
C TRP A 124 -11.04 26.04 -13.66
N SER A 125 -11.46 25.06 -12.87
CA SER A 125 -11.13 24.99 -11.45
C SER A 125 -9.63 24.75 -11.27
N ASP A 126 -9.16 25.00 -10.05
CA ASP A 126 -7.86 24.50 -9.60
C ASP A 126 -7.80 22.97 -9.72
N TRP A 127 -6.59 22.43 -9.86
CA TRP A 127 -6.37 20.99 -9.86
C TRP A 127 -6.57 20.40 -8.46
N GLU A 128 -7.31 19.30 -8.35
CA GLU A 128 -7.47 18.51 -7.13
C GLU A 128 -6.86 17.12 -7.30
N MET A 129 -6.11 16.65 -6.29
CA MET A 129 -5.57 15.29 -6.31
C MET A 129 -6.65 14.28 -5.88
N LEU A 130 -7.09 13.44 -6.82
CA LEU A 130 -8.07 12.39 -6.53
C LEU A 130 -7.44 11.19 -5.83
N VAL A 131 -6.24 10.80 -6.27
CA VAL A 131 -5.44 9.73 -5.67
C VAL A 131 -3.96 10.07 -5.76
N GLY A 132 -3.22 9.78 -4.70
CA GLY A 132 -1.76 9.94 -4.67
C GLY A 132 -1.06 8.87 -5.50
N TRP A 133 0.22 8.67 -5.20
CA TRP A 133 0.95 7.54 -5.77
C TRP A 133 0.24 6.22 -5.47
N SER A 134 0.19 5.36 -6.47
CA SER A 134 -0.42 4.04 -6.40
C SER A 134 0.44 3.02 -7.13
N CYS A 135 0.14 1.74 -6.93
CA CYS A 135 0.80 0.65 -7.61
C CYS A 135 -0.15 -0.05 -8.57
N PRO A 136 0.34 -0.78 -9.60
CA PRO A 136 -0.52 -1.52 -10.52
C PRO A 136 -1.51 -2.48 -9.81
N GLU A 137 -1.09 -3.14 -8.74
CA GLU A 137 -1.92 -3.99 -7.89
C GLU A 137 -3.12 -3.23 -7.25
N HIS A 138 -2.99 -1.91 -7.05
CA HIS A 138 -4.07 -1.06 -6.54
C HIS A 138 -5.16 -0.75 -7.58
N LEU A 139 -4.95 -1.11 -8.85
CA LEU A 139 -5.90 -0.92 -9.95
C LEU A 139 -6.72 -2.18 -10.22
N LEU A 140 -6.59 -3.21 -9.38
CA LEU A 140 -7.45 -4.38 -9.42
C LEU A 140 -8.81 -4.07 -8.79
N PRO A 141 -9.90 -4.70 -9.29
CA PRO A 141 -11.22 -4.53 -8.70
C PRO A 141 -11.25 -5.08 -7.27
N PRO A 142 -12.04 -4.46 -6.37
CA PRO A 142 -12.25 -5.04 -5.04
C PRO A 142 -12.94 -6.41 -5.17
N VAL A 143 -12.35 -7.42 -4.54
CA VAL A 143 -12.91 -8.79 -4.51
C VAL A 143 -14.01 -8.86 -3.45
N SER A 144 -15.20 -9.33 -3.83
CA SER A 144 -16.31 -9.54 -2.90
C SER A 144 -16.39 -10.98 -2.40
N ILE A 145 -17.11 -11.20 -1.29
CA ILE A 145 -17.39 -12.56 -0.80
C ILE A 145 -18.15 -13.39 -1.84
N GLU A 146 -19.00 -12.75 -2.66
CA GLU A 146 -19.75 -13.48 -3.69
C GLU A 146 -18.82 -14.02 -4.78
N ASP A 147 -17.79 -13.25 -5.14
CA ASP A 147 -16.75 -13.68 -6.10
C ASP A 147 -15.94 -14.87 -5.55
N LEU A 148 -15.77 -14.95 -4.23
CA LEU A 148 -15.07 -16.07 -3.60
C LEU A 148 -15.94 -17.33 -3.46
N ARG A 149 -17.28 -17.22 -3.51
CA ARG A 149 -18.18 -18.39 -3.34
C ARG A 149 -18.10 -19.38 -4.49
N VAL A 150 -17.67 -18.94 -5.67
CA VAL A 150 -17.49 -19.83 -6.82
C VAL A 150 -16.20 -20.63 -6.75
N LEU A 151 -15.25 -20.24 -5.87
CA LEU A 151 -13.97 -20.94 -5.72
C LEU A 151 -14.19 -22.28 -5.01
N HIS A 152 -13.90 -23.36 -5.73
CA HIS A 152 -13.91 -24.70 -5.16
C HIS A 152 -12.56 -25.03 -4.54
N ILE A 153 -12.38 -24.68 -3.27
CA ILE A 153 -11.18 -25.02 -2.51
C ILE A 153 -11.26 -26.50 -2.11
N ALA A 154 -10.30 -27.30 -2.58
CA ALA A 154 -10.23 -28.70 -2.21
C ALA A 154 -9.87 -28.83 -0.72
N PRO A 155 -10.56 -29.70 0.04
CA PRO A 155 -10.18 -29.96 1.42
C PRO A 155 -8.79 -30.62 1.45
N PRO A 156 -7.98 -30.31 2.48
CA PRO A 156 -6.65 -30.89 2.57
C PRO A 156 -6.69 -32.34 3.03
N ASP A 157 -5.67 -33.10 2.61
CA ASP A 157 -5.56 -34.50 2.97
C ASP A 157 -5.23 -34.64 4.47
N VAL A 158 -5.92 -35.58 5.12
CA VAL A 158 -5.72 -35.89 6.53
C VAL A 158 -5.02 -37.24 6.65
N ALA A 159 -3.93 -37.27 7.40
CA ALA A 159 -3.12 -38.46 7.66
C ALA A 159 -3.05 -38.78 9.16
N VAL A 160 -2.92 -40.07 9.48
CA VAL A 160 -2.78 -40.60 10.84
C VAL A 160 -1.40 -41.20 11.03
N GLN A 161 -0.78 -41.01 12.19
CA GLN A 161 0.44 -41.71 12.59
C GLN A 161 0.21 -42.58 13.83
N PRO A 162 0.67 -43.86 13.81
CA PRO A 162 1.23 -44.55 12.65
C PRO A 162 0.16 -44.80 11.57
N ALA A 163 0.58 -44.90 10.31
CA ALA A 163 -0.33 -45.07 9.16
C ALA A 163 -1.02 -46.45 9.14
N ASP A 164 -0.41 -47.43 9.81
CA ASP A 164 -0.83 -48.83 9.79
C ASP A 164 -1.30 -49.29 11.19
N GLU A 165 -0.63 -50.29 11.77
CA GLU A 165 -1.03 -50.89 13.03
C GLU A 165 -0.96 -49.90 14.21
N LEU A 166 -2.11 -49.73 14.87
CA LEU A 166 -2.21 -48.94 16.09
C LEU A 166 -1.89 -49.81 17.30
N LEU A 167 -0.96 -49.35 18.13
CA LEU A 167 -0.72 -49.95 19.43
C LEU A 167 -1.90 -49.67 20.36
N VAL A 168 -2.43 -50.73 20.99
CA VAL A 168 -3.52 -50.62 21.97
C VAL A 168 -3.11 -49.67 23.10
N ASN A 169 -4.01 -48.76 23.48
CA ASN A 169 -3.82 -47.73 24.50
C ASN A 169 -2.70 -46.71 24.21
N LYS A 170 -2.30 -46.54 22.94
CA LYS A 170 -1.43 -45.43 22.52
C LYS A 170 -2.21 -44.44 21.66
N PRO A 171 -2.01 -43.13 21.86
CA PRO A 171 -2.67 -42.12 21.03
C PRO A 171 -2.12 -42.18 19.60
N ALA A 172 -3.03 -42.04 18.63
CA ALA A 172 -2.67 -41.78 17.24
C ALA A 172 -2.56 -40.27 17.02
N ILE A 173 -1.67 -39.84 16.13
CA ILE A 173 -1.50 -38.44 15.77
C ILE A 173 -2.24 -38.18 14.46
N LEU A 174 -3.24 -37.29 14.49
CA LEU A 174 -3.88 -36.79 13.29
C LEU A 174 -3.13 -35.53 12.82
N HIS A 175 -2.78 -35.47 11.55
CA HIS A 175 -2.12 -34.31 10.96
C HIS A 175 -2.65 -34.09 9.55
N THR A 176 -2.49 -32.86 9.08
CA THR A 176 -2.78 -32.47 7.70
C THR A 176 -1.65 -31.60 7.20
N LEU A 177 -1.37 -31.73 5.92
CA LEU A 177 -0.53 -30.79 5.18
C LEU A 177 -1.43 -30.22 4.09
N ALA A 178 -1.35 -28.91 3.91
CA ALA A 178 -2.12 -28.22 2.91
C ALA A 178 -1.23 -27.16 2.28
N ASP A 179 -1.06 -27.29 0.98
CA ASP A 179 -0.37 -26.30 0.18
C ASP A 179 -1.34 -25.19 -0.22
N ALA A 180 -0.79 -24.03 -0.58
CA ALA A 180 -1.56 -22.97 -1.20
C ALA A 180 -2.23 -23.47 -2.49
N GLN A 181 -3.49 -23.11 -2.69
CA GLN A 181 -4.23 -23.44 -3.92
C GLN A 181 -4.43 -22.14 -4.71
N ALA A 182 -3.88 -22.09 -5.93
CA ALA A 182 -4.04 -20.96 -6.84
C ALA A 182 -5.21 -21.20 -7.82
N PHE A 183 -5.97 -20.15 -8.11
CA PHE A 183 -7.13 -20.18 -8.99
C PHE A 183 -7.07 -19.00 -9.96
N ASP A 184 -6.98 -19.30 -11.25
CA ASP A 184 -7.15 -18.30 -12.31
C ASP A 184 -8.65 -18.04 -12.51
N THR A 185 -9.09 -16.79 -12.41
CA THR A 185 -10.48 -16.40 -12.63
C THR A 185 -10.60 -14.99 -13.20
N GLU A 186 -11.77 -14.66 -13.71
CA GLU A 186 -12.10 -13.29 -14.12
C GLU A 186 -12.99 -12.64 -13.05
N ILE A 187 -12.63 -11.45 -12.56
CA ILE A 187 -13.45 -10.61 -11.66
C ILE A 187 -13.66 -9.26 -12.32
N ALA A 188 -14.92 -8.89 -12.56
CA ALA A 188 -15.30 -7.61 -13.17
C ALA A 188 -14.55 -7.28 -14.49
N GLY A 189 -14.21 -8.32 -15.29
CA GLY A 189 -13.47 -8.18 -16.54
C GLY A 189 -11.94 -8.14 -16.40
N PHE A 190 -11.41 -8.43 -15.21
CA PHE A 190 -9.98 -8.53 -14.93
C PHE A 190 -9.60 -9.98 -14.69
N ASP A 191 -8.60 -10.47 -15.43
CA ASP A 191 -7.94 -11.75 -15.15
C ASP A 191 -7.15 -11.60 -13.84
N VAL A 192 -7.46 -12.42 -12.84
CA VAL A 192 -6.83 -12.41 -11.53
C VAL A 192 -6.47 -13.83 -11.08
N GLU A 193 -5.35 -13.95 -10.37
CA GLU A 193 -4.98 -15.16 -9.64
C GLU A 193 -5.39 -14.98 -8.17
N ILE A 194 -6.18 -15.93 -7.66
CA ILE A 194 -6.53 -15.98 -6.23
C ILE A 194 -5.79 -17.12 -5.59
N VAL A 195 -4.98 -16.82 -4.57
CA VAL A 195 -4.22 -17.81 -3.81
C VAL A 195 -4.88 -18.03 -2.45
N ALA A 196 -5.41 -19.24 -2.24
CA ALA A 196 -5.98 -19.67 -0.98
C ALA A 196 -4.90 -20.34 -0.12
N GLU A 197 -4.40 -19.61 0.89
CA GLU A 197 -3.39 -20.11 1.83
C GLU A 197 -4.02 -20.57 3.15
N PRO A 198 -3.73 -21.81 3.62
CA PRO A 198 -4.15 -22.26 4.94
C PRO A 198 -3.45 -21.46 6.05
N PHE A 199 -4.21 -20.72 6.85
CA PHE A 199 -3.66 -19.89 7.94
C PHE A 199 -3.92 -20.45 9.35
N ALA A 200 -4.95 -21.31 9.52
CA ALA A 200 -5.33 -21.88 10.81
C ALA A 200 -6.07 -23.22 10.65
N TRP A 201 -6.00 -24.04 11.70
CA TRP A 201 -6.63 -25.36 11.77
C TRP A 201 -7.56 -25.46 12.98
N ASP A 202 -8.81 -25.87 12.78
CA ASP A 202 -9.75 -26.21 13.85
C ASP A 202 -10.16 -27.68 13.76
N TRP A 203 -9.89 -28.43 14.83
CA TRP A 203 -10.23 -29.82 14.99
C TRP A 203 -11.47 -29.96 15.90
N GLY A 204 -12.57 -29.34 15.48
CA GLY A 204 -13.82 -29.34 16.22
C GLY A 204 -14.35 -30.76 16.46
N VAL A 205 -14.65 -31.09 17.72
CA VAL A 205 -15.40 -32.30 18.07
C VAL A 205 -16.88 -32.06 17.76
N ARG A 206 -17.40 -32.60 16.65
CA ARG A 206 -18.85 -32.71 16.44
C ARG A 206 -19.43 -33.57 17.57
N ARG A 207 -19.99 -32.94 18.59
CA ARG A 207 -20.88 -33.62 19.54
C ARG A 207 -22.16 -33.97 18.77
N ARG A 208 -22.40 -35.27 18.59
CA ARG A 208 -23.70 -35.79 18.17
C ARG A 208 -24.68 -35.73 19.33
#